data_AF-A0A937AX95-F1
#
_entry.id   AF-A0A937AX95-F1
#
_cell.length_a   1.000
_cell.length_b   1.000
_cell.length_c   1.000
_cell.angle_alpha   90.00
_cell.angle_beta   90.00
_cell.angle_gamma   90.00
#
_symmetry.space_group_name_H-M   'P 1'
#
loop_
_entity.id
_entity.type
_entity.pdbx_description
1 polymer ?
#
loop_
_entity_poly.entity_id
_entity_poly.type
_entity_poly.pdbx_seq_one_letter_code
_entity_poly.pdbx_strand_id
1 'polypeptide(L)'
;MSNADAGAVAALDFVTQEWLAFGNRFGEFISAADKEEKCLLLPLVAASLNLSMYSPEGHAAATRYAQQARRMSAGANPREQAWLAAIDGWIAGDLEQSARHFERIVTEWPRDLLAAKLAQLLAFSRGDSETLLKVGEQAASANPDNRFVRGMHAFGLEECNRLDEAERLARQAVAMDRRDPWAHHVIAHCLEARGRMLEGAAFLRSMSDTWEGCNSFMYTHNWWH
;
A
#
# COMPACT_ATOMS: atom_id res chain seq x y z
N MET A 1 -18.84 -5.68 13.96
CA MET A 1 -17.84 -6.68 14.37
C MET A 1 -17.47 -7.46 13.12
N SER A 2 -16.17 -7.64 12.83
CA SER A 2 -15.73 -8.42 11.66
C SER A 2 -15.80 -9.92 11.98
N ASN A 3 -16.01 -10.74 10.95
CA ASN A 3 -16.03 -12.20 11.06
C ASN A 3 -14.62 -12.83 11.06
N ALA A 4 -13.57 -12.00 11.16
CA ALA A 4 -12.18 -12.46 11.20
C ALA A 4 -11.86 -13.23 12.49
N ASP A 5 -11.41 -14.48 12.35
CA ASP A 5 -10.81 -15.22 13.45
C ASP A 5 -9.33 -14.84 13.65
N ALA A 6 -8.68 -15.43 14.66
CA ALA A 6 -7.28 -15.12 14.97
C ALA A 6 -6.32 -15.42 13.81
N GLY A 7 -6.62 -16.42 12.98
CA GLY A 7 -5.81 -16.77 11.80
C GLY A 7 -5.95 -15.72 10.70
N ALA A 8 -7.19 -15.28 10.43
CA ALA A 8 -7.46 -14.21 9.47
C ALA A 8 -6.79 -12.89 9.88
N VAL A 9 -6.85 -12.53 11.17
CA VAL A 9 -6.17 -11.32 11.69
C VAL A 9 -4.66 -11.42 11.50
N ALA A 10 -4.04 -12.54 11.87
CA ALA A 10 -2.60 -12.73 11.70
C ALA A 10 -2.16 -12.66 10.23
N ALA A 11 -2.96 -13.20 9.30
CA ALA A 11 -2.68 -13.13 7.88
C ALA A 11 -2.79 -11.68 7.33
N LEU A 12 -3.78 -10.92 7.79
CA LEU A 12 -3.95 -9.50 7.42
C LEU A 12 -2.83 -8.62 7.98
N ASP A 13 -2.41 -8.86 9.22
CA ASP A 13 -1.27 -8.15 9.81
C ASP A 13 0.03 -8.45 9.06
N PHE A 14 0.26 -9.73 8.73
CA PHE A 14 1.40 -10.18 7.94
C PHE A 14 1.46 -9.48 6.57
N VAL A 15 0.36 -9.53 5.79
CA VAL A 15 0.36 -8.91 4.45
C VAL A 15 0.41 -7.40 4.53
N THR A 16 -0.11 -6.77 5.60
CA THR A 16 0.05 -5.33 5.81
C THR A 16 1.53 -4.97 5.97
N GLN A 17 2.28 -5.73 6.77
CA GLN A 17 3.72 -5.51 6.92
C GLN A 17 4.46 -5.76 5.61
N GLU A 18 4.21 -6.88 4.93
CA GLU A 18 4.85 -7.21 3.66
C GLU A 18 4.54 -6.16 2.59
N TRP A 19 3.29 -5.73 2.45
CA TRP A 19 2.94 -4.76 1.41
C TRP A 19 3.56 -3.39 1.67
N LEU A 20 3.46 -2.87 2.89
CA LEU A 20 4.00 -1.55 3.22
C LEU A 20 5.53 -1.53 3.19
N ALA A 21 6.18 -2.65 3.50
CA ALA A 21 7.63 -2.82 3.37
C ALA A 21 8.10 -3.13 1.94
N PHE A 22 7.17 -3.30 0.99
CA PHE A 22 7.46 -3.87 -0.32
C PHE A 22 8.19 -5.22 -0.23
N GLY A 23 7.84 -6.07 0.74
CA GLY A 23 8.36 -7.41 0.93
C GLY A 23 8.07 -8.36 -0.22
N ASN A 24 8.72 -9.52 -0.20
CA ASN A 24 8.66 -10.54 -1.26
C ASN A 24 7.96 -11.85 -0.84
N ARG A 25 7.33 -11.89 0.34
CA ARG A 25 6.74 -13.12 0.90
C ARG A 25 5.23 -13.23 0.73
N PHE A 26 4.66 -12.57 -0.28
CA PHE A 26 3.22 -12.59 -0.53
C PHE A 26 2.65 -13.99 -0.76
N GLY A 27 3.45 -14.97 -1.20
CA GLY A 27 3.00 -16.36 -1.37
C GLY A 27 2.44 -17.00 -0.10
N GLU A 28 2.94 -16.61 1.08
CA GLU A 28 2.41 -17.06 2.37
C GLU A 28 0.99 -16.55 2.59
N PHE A 29 0.74 -15.27 2.28
CA PHE A 29 -0.59 -14.67 2.37
C PHE A 29 -1.56 -15.26 1.34
N ILE A 30 -1.11 -15.45 0.09
CA ILE A 30 -1.92 -16.08 -0.97
C ILE A 30 -2.38 -17.47 -0.54
N SER A 31 -1.49 -18.26 0.06
CA SER A 31 -1.81 -19.59 0.59
C SER A 31 -2.87 -19.57 1.71
N ALA A 32 -2.91 -18.49 2.50
CA ALA A 32 -3.93 -18.29 3.51
C ALA A 32 -5.27 -17.86 2.88
N ALA A 33 -5.24 -16.92 1.93
CA ALA A 33 -6.43 -16.46 1.22
C ALA A 33 -7.11 -17.57 0.40
N ASP A 34 -6.34 -18.48 -0.21
CA ASP A 34 -6.89 -19.64 -0.94
C ASP A 34 -7.70 -20.60 -0.05
N LYS A 35 -7.43 -20.63 1.27
CA LYS A 35 -8.09 -21.51 2.25
C LYS A 35 -9.17 -20.80 3.06
N GLU A 36 -9.35 -19.50 2.86
CA GLU A 36 -10.29 -18.70 3.65
C GLU A 36 -11.74 -18.98 3.27
N GLU A 37 -12.61 -19.07 4.28
CA GLU A 37 -14.03 -19.43 4.13
C GLU A 37 -15.00 -18.49 4.88
N LYS A 38 -14.49 -17.59 5.72
CA LYS A 38 -15.29 -16.78 6.67
C LYS A 38 -14.97 -15.29 6.59
N CYS A 39 -13.71 -14.93 6.41
CA CYS A 39 -13.28 -13.53 6.36
C CYS A 39 -13.12 -13.06 4.91
N LEU A 40 -14.08 -12.29 4.40
CA LEU A 40 -14.01 -11.82 3.00
C LEU A 40 -12.85 -10.87 2.70
N LEU A 41 -12.21 -10.25 3.70
CA LEU A 41 -11.09 -9.34 3.45
C LEU A 41 -9.86 -10.07 2.90
N LEU A 42 -9.57 -11.30 3.31
CA LEU A 42 -8.38 -12.02 2.81
C LEU A 42 -8.44 -12.22 1.28
N PRO A 43 -9.51 -12.81 0.69
CA PRO A 43 -9.62 -12.90 -0.75
C PRO A 43 -9.67 -11.53 -1.43
N LEU A 44 -10.30 -10.50 -0.84
CA LEU A 44 -10.30 -9.15 -1.43
C LEU A 44 -8.90 -8.51 -1.47
N VAL A 45 -8.10 -8.69 -0.42
CA VAL A 45 -6.71 -8.24 -0.40
C VAL A 45 -5.87 -9.06 -1.40
N ALA A 46 -6.09 -10.37 -1.51
CA ALA A 46 -5.45 -11.20 -2.53
C ALA A 46 -5.82 -10.74 -3.96
N ALA A 47 -7.08 -10.34 -4.18
CA ALA A 47 -7.52 -9.76 -5.44
C ALA A 47 -6.76 -8.46 -5.74
N SER A 48 -6.64 -7.55 -4.76
CA SER A 48 -5.90 -6.29 -4.95
C SER A 48 -4.41 -6.50 -5.24
N LEU A 49 -3.76 -7.48 -4.60
CA LEU A 49 -2.37 -7.83 -4.90
C LEU A 49 -2.22 -8.24 -6.37
N ASN A 50 -3.11 -9.11 -6.85
CA ASN A 50 -3.10 -9.56 -8.24
C ASN A 50 -3.44 -8.44 -9.24
N LEU A 51 -4.39 -7.56 -8.92
CA LEU A 51 -4.73 -6.41 -9.77
C LEU A 51 -3.57 -5.42 -9.90
N SER A 52 -2.79 -5.23 -8.82
CA SER A 52 -1.64 -4.33 -8.83
C SER A 52 -0.49 -4.79 -9.74
N MET A 53 -0.53 -6.02 -10.24
CA MET A 53 0.44 -6.54 -11.23
C MET A 53 0.11 -6.11 -12.67
N TYR A 54 -1.08 -5.57 -12.93
CA TYR A 54 -1.55 -5.13 -14.26
C TYR A 54 -1.37 -6.17 -15.38
N SER A 55 -1.59 -7.45 -15.06
CA SER A 55 -1.51 -8.55 -16.02
C SER A 55 -2.88 -9.23 -16.25
N PRO A 56 -3.12 -9.83 -17.44
CA PRO A 56 -4.32 -10.64 -17.68
C PRO A 56 -4.49 -11.78 -16.67
N GLU A 57 -3.40 -12.45 -16.29
CA GLU A 57 -3.41 -13.52 -15.30
C GLU A 57 -3.80 -13.00 -13.92
N GLY A 58 -3.26 -11.85 -13.52
CA GLY A 58 -3.61 -11.18 -12.27
C GLY A 58 -5.09 -10.77 -12.25
N HIS A 59 -5.60 -10.25 -13.35
CA HIS A 59 -7.02 -9.88 -13.47
C HIS A 59 -7.96 -11.10 -13.36
N ALA A 60 -7.60 -12.22 -13.98
CA ALA A 60 -8.33 -13.48 -13.86
C ALA A 60 -8.30 -14.02 -12.42
N ALA A 61 -7.14 -13.98 -11.77
CA ALA A 61 -6.99 -14.39 -10.36
C ALA A 61 -7.82 -13.50 -9.42
N ALA A 62 -7.80 -12.18 -9.63
CA ALA A 62 -8.59 -11.23 -8.85
C ALA A 62 -10.10 -11.48 -8.98
N THR A 63 -10.57 -11.79 -10.20
CA THR A 63 -11.96 -12.17 -10.45
C THR A 63 -12.37 -13.42 -9.66
N ARG A 64 -11.50 -14.45 -9.63
CA ARG A 64 -11.73 -15.66 -8.82
C ARG A 64 -11.83 -15.34 -7.32
N TYR A 65 -10.92 -14.51 -6.80
CA TYR A 65 -10.96 -14.11 -5.40
C TYR A 65 -12.16 -13.24 -5.04
N ALA A 66 -12.58 -12.32 -5.91
CA ALA A 66 -13.79 -11.54 -5.71
C ALA A 66 -15.03 -12.45 -5.65
N GLN A 67 -15.11 -13.47 -6.50
CA GLN A 67 -16.18 -14.47 -6.42
C GLN A 67 -16.16 -15.26 -5.11
N GLN A 68 -14.99 -15.65 -4.62
CA GLN A 68 -14.82 -16.29 -3.31
C GLN A 68 -15.32 -15.37 -2.19
N ALA A 69 -14.89 -14.10 -2.18
CA ALA A 69 -15.32 -13.09 -1.21
C ALA A 69 -16.85 -12.90 -1.20
N ARG A 70 -17.48 -12.86 -2.39
CA ARG A 70 -18.95 -12.73 -2.51
C ARG A 70 -19.71 -13.86 -1.84
N ARG A 71 -19.19 -15.10 -1.86
CA ARG A 71 -19.82 -16.24 -1.15
C ARG A 71 -19.86 -16.04 0.36
N MET A 72 -18.96 -15.23 0.91
CA MET A 72 -18.84 -14.89 2.34
C MET A 72 -19.48 -13.55 2.70
N SER A 73 -20.09 -12.86 1.73
CA SER A 73 -20.61 -11.49 1.92
C SER A 73 -21.87 -11.41 2.77
N ALA A 74 -22.49 -12.56 3.09
CA ALA A 74 -23.63 -12.61 3.99
C ALA A 74 -23.20 -12.14 5.39
N GLY A 75 -23.64 -10.93 5.76
CA GLY A 75 -23.25 -10.28 7.02
C GLY A 75 -21.99 -9.40 6.94
N ALA A 76 -21.48 -9.12 5.73
CA ALA A 76 -20.38 -8.18 5.55
C ALA A 76 -20.71 -6.82 6.18
N ASN A 77 -19.79 -6.31 6.99
CA ASN A 77 -19.94 -4.99 7.60
C ASN A 77 -19.66 -3.85 6.58
N PRO A 78 -19.95 -2.58 6.90
CA PRO A 78 -19.78 -1.49 5.94
C PRO A 78 -18.37 -1.34 5.35
N ARG A 79 -17.31 -1.61 6.12
CA ARG A 79 -15.92 -1.58 5.63
C ARG A 79 -15.67 -2.68 4.61
N GLU A 80 -16.10 -3.89 4.92
CA GLU A 80 -15.99 -5.06 4.06
C GLU A 80 -16.78 -4.88 2.75
N GLN A 81 -17.98 -4.28 2.82
CA GLN A 81 -18.78 -3.94 1.64
C GLN A 81 -18.08 -2.89 0.76
N ALA A 82 -17.47 -1.87 1.37
CA ALA A 82 -16.72 -0.86 0.62
C ALA A 82 -15.49 -1.46 -0.08
N TRP A 83 -14.79 -2.40 0.58
CA TRP A 83 -13.69 -3.14 -0.04
C TRP A 83 -14.16 -3.96 -1.24
N LEU A 84 -15.25 -4.71 -1.10
CA LEU A 84 -15.81 -5.49 -2.20
C LEU A 84 -16.18 -4.59 -3.38
N ALA A 85 -16.85 -3.47 -3.14
CA ALA A 85 -17.20 -2.49 -4.17
C ALA A 85 -15.96 -1.89 -4.85
N ALA A 86 -14.91 -1.59 -4.10
CA ALA A 86 -13.65 -1.08 -4.65
C ALA A 86 -12.99 -2.09 -5.60
N ILE A 87 -12.94 -3.36 -5.20
CA ILE A 87 -12.36 -4.45 -6.01
C ILE A 87 -13.21 -4.73 -7.25
N ASP A 88 -14.53 -4.72 -7.11
CA ASP A 88 -15.46 -4.89 -8.24
C ASP A 88 -15.28 -3.81 -9.30
N GLY A 89 -15.17 -2.54 -8.87
CA GLY A 89 -14.89 -1.42 -9.78
C GLY A 89 -13.56 -1.58 -10.51
N TRP A 90 -12.52 -2.01 -9.80
CA TRP A 90 -11.20 -2.25 -10.41
C TRP A 90 -11.25 -3.40 -11.44
N ILE A 91 -11.91 -4.51 -11.11
CA ILE A 91 -12.11 -5.62 -12.05
C ILE A 91 -12.93 -5.17 -13.27
N ALA A 92 -13.92 -4.29 -13.09
CA ALA A 92 -14.70 -3.75 -14.21
C ALA A 92 -13.92 -2.73 -15.06
N GLY A 93 -12.71 -2.31 -14.64
CA GLY A 93 -11.94 -1.25 -15.28
C GLY A 93 -12.39 0.17 -14.91
N ASP A 94 -13.38 0.32 -14.02
CA ASP A 94 -13.81 1.61 -13.48
C ASP A 94 -12.90 2.02 -12.31
N LEU A 95 -11.70 2.46 -12.66
CA LEU A 95 -10.68 2.90 -11.69
C LEU A 95 -11.11 4.13 -10.89
N GLU A 96 -11.99 4.97 -11.44
CA GLU A 96 -12.51 6.14 -10.75
C GLU A 96 -13.46 5.73 -9.61
N GLN A 97 -14.40 4.82 -9.89
CA GLN A 97 -15.26 4.27 -8.84
C GLN A 97 -14.45 3.48 -7.80
N SER A 98 -13.49 2.67 -8.24
CA SER A 98 -12.59 1.95 -7.32
C SER A 98 -11.86 2.90 -6.38
N ALA A 99 -11.24 3.97 -6.92
CA ALA A 99 -10.54 4.98 -6.14
C ALA A 99 -11.47 5.66 -5.12
N ARG A 100 -12.67 6.08 -5.53
CA ARG A 100 -13.67 6.67 -4.61
C ARG A 100 -14.00 5.75 -3.44
N HIS A 101 -14.13 4.44 -3.67
CA HIS A 101 -14.39 3.49 -2.60
C HIS A 101 -13.20 3.34 -1.65
N PHE A 102 -11.97 3.28 -2.16
CA PHE A 102 -10.78 3.26 -1.30
C PHE A 102 -10.61 4.57 -0.51
N GLU A 103 -10.79 5.73 -1.13
CA GLU A 103 -10.75 7.04 -0.44
C GLU A 103 -11.83 7.14 0.66
N ARG A 104 -13.03 6.61 0.40
CA ARG A 104 -14.08 6.47 1.42
C ARG A 104 -13.63 5.59 2.57
N ILE A 105 -12.98 4.45 2.29
CA ILE A 105 -12.45 3.57 3.34
C ILE A 105 -11.41 4.30 4.20
N VAL A 106 -10.49 5.05 3.58
CA VAL A 106 -9.49 5.83 4.32
C VAL A 106 -10.16 6.89 5.21
N THR A 107 -11.25 7.51 4.74
CA THR A 107 -11.98 8.53 5.52
C THR A 107 -12.73 7.92 6.71
N GLU A 108 -13.45 6.81 6.50
CA GLU A 108 -14.29 6.19 7.54
C GLU A 108 -13.49 5.26 8.49
N TRP A 109 -12.43 4.62 7.99
CA TRP A 109 -11.56 3.69 8.71
C TRP A 109 -10.07 4.01 8.46
N PRO A 110 -9.55 5.15 8.93
CA PRO A 110 -8.19 5.62 8.61
C PRO A 110 -7.05 4.74 9.17
N ARG A 111 -7.38 3.71 9.96
CA ARG A 111 -6.43 2.67 10.41
C ARG A 111 -6.31 1.49 9.44
N ASP A 112 -7.09 1.49 8.35
CA ASP A 112 -6.98 0.51 7.28
C ASP A 112 -5.82 0.85 6.35
N LEU A 113 -4.62 0.40 6.72
CA LEU A 113 -3.40 0.75 6.00
C LEU A 113 -3.29 0.13 4.62
N LEU A 114 -3.90 -1.04 4.41
CA LEU A 114 -3.98 -1.68 3.09
C LEU A 114 -4.86 -0.84 2.15
N ALA A 115 -6.02 -0.38 2.61
CA ALA A 115 -6.87 0.50 1.83
C ALA A 115 -6.18 1.85 1.54
N ALA A 116 -5.46 2.41 2.52
CA ALA A 116 -4.68 3.62 2.31
C ALA A 116 -3.58 3.44 1.25
N LYS A 117 -2.86 2.31 1.27
CA LYS A 117 -1.84 2.02 0.26
C LYS A 117 -2.45 1.87 -1.14
N LEU A 118 -3.60 1.21 -1.25
CA LEU A 118 -4.32 1.06 -2.51
C LEU A 118 -4.92 2.38 -3.03
N ALA A 119 -5.44 3.22 -2.13
CA ALA A 119 -5.88 4.57 -2.48
C ALA A 119 -4.71 5.41 -3.04
N GLN A 120 -3.53 5.37 -2.40
CA GLN A 120 -2.34 6.05 -2.93
C GLN A 120 -1.89 5.48 -4.28
N LEU A 121 -1.92 4.16 -4.46
CA LEU A 121 -1.58 3.52 -5.73
C LEU A 121 -2.49 4.02 -6.87
N LEU A 122 -3.81 4.02 -6.65
CA LEU A 122 -4.77 4.49 -7.66
C LEU A 122 -4.71 6.00 -7.89
N ALA A 123 -4.44 6.80 -6.85
CA ALA A 123 -4.23 8.25 -7.00
C ALA A 123 -2.97 8.53 -7.83
N PHE A 124 -1.86 7.86 -7.51
CA PHE A 124 -0.60 7.95 -8.26
C PHE A 124 -0.78 7.56 -9.72
N SER A 125 -1.44 6.44 -10.02
CA SER A 125 -1.71 6.02 -11.41
C SER A 125 -2.56 7.00 -12.21
N ARG A 126 -3.34 7.88 -11.55
CA ARG A 126 -4.14 8.93 -12.18
C ARG A 126 -3.43 10.30 -12.22
N GLY A 127 -2.23 10.42 -11.63
CA GLY A 127 -1.56 11.71 -11.46
C GLY A 127 -2.27 12.64 -10.47
N ASP A 128 -3.05 12.10 -9.53
CA ASP A 128 -3.78 12.88 -8.52
C ASP A 128 -2.95 13.03 -7.25
N SER A 129 -2.00 13.95 -7.28
CA SER A 129 -1.06 14.21 -6.18
C SER A 129 -1.76 14.77 -4.94
N GLU A 130 -2.85 15.53 -5.09
CA GLU A 130 -3.62 16.08 -3.97
C GLU A 130 -4.30 14.97 -3.16
N THR A 131 -4.96 14.02 -3.83
CA THR A 131 -5.55 12.85 -3.16
C THR A 131 -4.48 11.98 -2.51
N LEU A 132 -3.35 11.78 -3.19
CA LEU A 132 -2.23 10.99 -2.69
C LEU A 132 -1.67 11.57 -1.37
N LEU A 133 -1.49 12.91 -1.30
CA LEU A 133 -1.11 13.62 -0.07
C LEU A 133 -2.19 13.48 1.01
N LYS A 134 -3.44 13.77 0.68
CA LYS A 134 -4.58 13.69 1.62
C LYS A 134 -4.70 12.31 2.26
N VAL A 135 -4.55 11.23 1.48
CA VAL A 135 -4.56 9.85 2.00
C VAL A 135 -3.41 9.63 2.98
N GLY A 136 -2.20 10.10 2.63
CA GLY A 136 -1.03 10.01 3.50
C GLY A 136 -1.22 10.75 4.83
N GLU A 137 -1.76 11.97 4.79
CA GLU A 137 -2.06 12.78 5.98
C GLU A 137 -3.09 12.09 6.90
N GLN A 138 -4.18 11.58 6.33
CA GLN A 138 -5.23 10.87 7.08
C GLN A 138 -4.70 9.59 7.73
N ALA A 139 -3.94 8.79 6.99
CA ALA A 139 -3.35 7.56 7.50
C ALA A 139 -2.30 7.85 8.59
N ALA A 140 -1.46 8.86 8.41
CA ALA A 140 -0.45 9.25 9.40
C ALA A 140 -1.08 9.76 10.70
N SER A 141 -2.13 10.59 10.60
CA SER A 141 -2.86 11.12 11.75
C SER A 141 -3.50 10.02 12.60
N ALA A 142 -4.08 9.00 11.97
CA ALA A 142 -4.72 7.90 12.68
C ALA A 142 -3.76 6.82 13.23
N ASN A 143 -2.50 6.82 12.76
CA ASN A 143 -1.48 5.80 13.07
C ASN A 143 -0.10 6.44 13.35
N PRO A 144 0.03 7.36 14.33
CA PRO A 144 1.22 8.21 14.50
C PRO A 144 2.52 7.45 14.80
N ASP A 145 2.41 6.24 15.35
CA ASP A 145 3.52 5.37 15.73
C ASP A 145 3.93 4.39 14.63
N ASN A 146 3.22 4.37 13.50
CA ASN A 146 3.56 3.50 12.37
C ASN A 146 4.55 4.22 11.44
N ARG A 147 5.71 3.60 11.19
CA ARG A 147 6.74 4.19 10.32
C ARG A 147 6.29 4.33 8.86
N PHE A 148 5.56 3.33 8.34
CA PHE A 148 5.20 3.27 6.93
C PHE A 148 4.25 4.40 6.52
N VAL A 149 3.31 4.76 7.41
CA VAL A 149 2.40 5.87 7.12
C VAL A 149 3.12 7.23 7.06
N ARG A 150 4.26 7.37 7.76
CA ARG A 150 5.12 8.55 7.61
C ARG A 150 5.79 8.57 6.24
N GLY A 151 6.28 7.43 5.77
CA GLY A 151 6.78 7.28 4.39
C GLY A 151 5.71 7.57 3.34
N MET A 152 4.49 7.07 3.54
CA MET A 152 3.34 7.35 2.67
C MET A 152 2.98 8.84 2.62
N HIS A 153 2.96 9.53 3.77
CA HIS A 153 2.74 10.97 3.83
C HIS A 153 3.91 11.74 3.20
N ALA A 154 5.15 11.36 3.47
CA ALA A 154 6.33 11.99 2.88
C ALA A 154 6.31 11.92 1.35
N PHE A 155 5.88 10.77 0.80
CA PHE A 155 5.70 10.62 -0.64
C PHE A 155 4.67 11.59 -1.21
N GLY A 156 3.52 11.76 -0.55
CA GLY A 156 2.55 12.75 -1.04
C GLY A 156 3.00 14.20 -0.92
N LEU A 157 3.84 14.52 0.07
CA LEU A 157 4.48 15.83 0.12
C LEU A 157 5.44 16.01 -1.06
N GLU A 158 6.19 14.98 -1.43
CA GLU A 158 7.14 15.01 -2.55
C GLU A 158 6.42 15.18 -3.90
N GLU A 159 5.37 14.42 -4.16
CA GLU A 159 4.54 14.55 -5.37
C GLU A 159 3.85 15.92 -5.48
N CYS A 160 3.62 16.60 -4.36
CA CYS A 160 3.14 17.98 -4.30
C CYS A 160 4.28 19.04 -4.29
N ASN A 161 5.53 18.65 -4.58
CA ASN A 161 6.72 19.50 -4.59
C ASN A 161 7.01 20.21 -3.25
N ARG A 162 6.51 19.68 -2.12
CA ARG A 162 6.79 20.15 -0.75
C ARG A 162 8.03 19.47 -0.19
N LEU A 163 9.15 19.60 -0.93
CA LEU A 163 10.35 18.78 -0.77
C LEU A 163 11.01 18.86 0.62
N ASP A 164 10.99 20.03 1.29
CA ASP A 164 11.59 20.18 2.63
C ASP A 164 10.84 19.38 3.68
N GLU A 165 9.52 19.37 3.58
CA GLU A 165 8.65 18.65 4.49
C GLU A 165 8.71 17.15 4.22
N ALA A 166 8.72 16.77 2.94
CA ALA A 166 8.87 15.40 2.49
C ALA A 166 10.18 14.76 3.00
N GLU A 167 11.33 15.39 2.73
CA GLU A 167 12.63 14.87 3.15
C GLU A 167 12.71 14.76 4.69
N ARG A 168 12.27 15.79 5.41
CA ARG A 168 12.26 15.79 6.88
C ARG A 168 11.43 14.62 7.41
N LEU A 169 10.23 14.41 6.87
CA LEU A 169 9.32 13.36 7.33
C LEU A 169 9.84 11.97 6.96
N ALA A 170 10.39 11.79 5.76
CA ALA A 170 11.01 10.53 5.35
C ALA A 170 12.22 10.18 6.23
N ARG A 171 13.08 11.16 6.56
CA ARG A 171 14.20 10.95 7.50
C ARG A 171 13.74 10.57 8.90
N GLN A 172 12.60 11.10 9.36
CA GLN A 172 11.98 10.66 10.62
C GLN A 172 11.49 9.21 10.55
N ALA A 173 10.94 8.76 9.42
CA ALA A 173 10.55 7.35 9.23
C ALA A 173 11.78 6.42 9.30
N VAL A 174 12.85 6.78 8.59
CA VAL A 174 14.14 6.04 8.59
C VAL A 174 14.77 6.00 9.99
N ALA A 175 14.63 7.07 10.78
CA ALA A 175 15.13 7.11 12.16
C ALA A 175 14.36 6.19 13.11
N MET A 176 13.09 5.86 12.80
CA MET A 176 12.31 4.88 13.57
C MET A 176 12.76 3.44 13.25
N ASP A 177 12.95 3.14 11.97
CA ASP A 177 13.52 1.89 11.48
C ASP A 177 14.17 2.14 10.12
N ARG A 178 15.44 1.73 9.96
CA ARG A 178 16.16 1.84 8.70
C ARG A 178 15.52 1.03 7.56
N ARG A 179 14.68 0.03 7.87
CA ARG A 179 14.04 -0.83 6.86
C ARG A 179 12.73 -0.21 6.37
N ASP A 180 12.86 0.92 5.68
CA ASP A 180 11.76 1.60 4.98
C ASP A 180 12.22 2.02 3.57
N PRO A 181 12.16 1.10 2.60
CA PRO A 181 12.65 1.37 1.25
C PRO A 181 11.84 2.47 0.54
N TRP A 182 10.61 2.73 0.98
CA TRP A 182 9.78 3.81 0.44
C TRP A 182 10.22 5.18 0.95
N ALA A 183 10.56 5.29 2.23
CA ALA A 183 11.15 6.51 2.76
C ALA A 183 12.52 6.80 2.10
N HIS A 184 13.31 5.77 1.79
CA HIS A 184 14.56 5.94 1.04
C HIS A 184 14.32 6.54 -0.35
N HIS A 185 13.35 6.01 -1.08
CA HIS A 185 12.91 6.52 -2.38
C HIS A 185 12.52 8.00 -2.31
N VAL A 186 11.71 8.40 -1.32
CA VAL A 186 11.30 9.81 -1.15
C VAL A 186 12.52 10.73 -0.92
N ILE A 187 13.50 10.30 -0.10
CA ILE A 187 14.72 11.08 0.13
C ILE A 187 15.54 11.21 -1.16
N ALA A 188 15.65 10.14 -1.95
CA ALA A 188 16.34 10.16 -3.23
C ALA A 188 15.71 11.20 -4.18
N HIS A 189 14.39 11.13 -4.37
CA HIS A 189 13.61 12.09 -5.14
C HIS A 189 13.83 13.55 -4.69
N CYS A 190 13.75 13.81 -3.38
CA CYS A 190 13.96 15.15 -2.84
C CYS A 190 15.37 15.69 -3.13
N LEU A 191 16.40 14.82 -3.07
CA LEU A 191 17.78 15.20 -3.35
C LEU A 191 18.02 15.40 -4.85
N GLU A 192 17.47 14.52 -5.70
CA GLU A 192 17.54 14.63 -7.15
C GLU A 192 16.89 15.90 -7.68
N ALA A 193 15.68 16.23 -7.22
CA ALA A 193 14.94 17.43 -7.59
C ALA A 193 15.71 18.73 -7.25
N ARG A 194 16.69 18.65 -6.35
CA ARG A 194 17.56 19.77 -5.91
C ARG A 194 18.97 19.72 -6.49
N GLY A 195 19.25 18.80 -7.41
CA GLY A 195 20.57 18.65 -8.00
C GLY A 195 21.64 18.08 -7.04
N ARG A 196 21.23 17.40 -5.96
CA ARG A 196 22.10 16.78 -4.95
C ARG A 196 22.28 15.28 -5.18
N MET A 197 22.38 14.83 -6.44
CA MET A 197 22.37 13.40 -6.80
C MET A 197 23.49 12.60 -6.14
N LEU A 198 24.70 13.17 -6.00
CA LEU A 198 25.82 12.47 -5.35
C LEU A 198 25.54 12.16 -3.87
N GLU A 199 24.83 13.06 -3.19
CA GLU A 199 24.40 12.83 -1.82
C GLU A 199 23.27 11.79 -1.77
N GLY A 200 22.32 11.85 -2.71
CA GLY A 200 21.26 10.85 -2.86
C GLY A 200 21.83 9.45 -3.05
N ALA A 201 22.75 9.27 -4.00
CA ALA A 201 23.42 8.00 -4.25
C ALA A 201 24.24 7.51 -3.05
N ALA A 202 24.93 8.41 -2.34
CA ALA A 202 25.67 8.04 -1.12
C ALA A 202 24.72 7.57 -0.01
N PHE A 203 23.59 8.26 0.17
CA PHE A 203 22.55 7.87 1.12
C PHE A 203 21.94 6.51 0.76
N LEU A 204 21.53 6.31 -0.49
CA LEU A 204 20.94 5.06 -0.97
C LEU A 204 21.90 3.87 -0.80
N ARG A 205 23.18 4.03 -1.16
CA ARG A 205 24.22 3.02 -0.91
C ARG A 205 24.38 2.68 0.57
N SER A 206 24.19 3.65 1.48
CA SER A 206 24.26 3.40 2.93
C SER A 206 23.06 2.64 3.50
N MET A 207 22.00 2.48 2.69
CA MET A 207 20.77 1.77 3.05
C MET A 207 20.55 0.49 2.24
N SER A 208 21.38 0.21 1.23
CA SER A 208 21.15 -0.91 0.32
C SER A 208 21.23 -2.28 0.98
N ASP A 209 21.91 -2.38 2.15
CA ASP A 209 21.90 -3.57 3.00
C ASP A 209 20.51 -3.97 3.48
N THR A 210 19.55 -3.03 3.48
CA THR A 210 18.19 -3.29 3.97
C THR A 210 17.21 -3.73 2.88
N TRP A 211 17.64 -3.86 1.62
CA TRP A 211 16.72 -4.08 0.49
C TRP A 211 16.56 -5.55 0.07
N GLU A 212 17.39 -6.48 0.56
CA GLU A 212 17.35 -7.90 0.14
C GLU A 212 15.98 -8.57 0.34
N GLY A 213 15.20 -8.11 1.33
CA GLY A 213 13.84 -8.59 1.58
C GLY A 213 12.76 -7.96 0.69
N CYS A 214 13.09 -6.98 -0.14
CA CYS A 214 12.14 -6.31 -1.00
C CYS A 214 11.76 -7.18 -2.22
N ASN A 215 10.57 -6.94 -2.75
CA ASN A 215 10.17 -7.44 -4.06
C ASN A 215 11.00 -6.78 -5.16
N SER A 216 10.96 -7.39 -6.35
CA SER A 216 11.76 -6.96 -7.49
C SER A 216 11.55 -5.48 -7.83
N PHE A 217 10.32 -4.97 -7.77
CA PHE A 217 10.03 -3.58 -8.08
C PHE A 217 10.85 -2.64 -7.19
N MET A 218 10.66 -2.74 -5.87
CA MET A 218 11.29 -1.80 -4.94
C MET A 218 12.81 -1.99 -4.86
N TYR A 219 13.28 -3.24 -4.92
CA TYR A 219 14.71 -3.54 -4.94
C TYR A 219 15.41 -2.87 -6.13
N THR A 220 14.90 -3.06 -7.35
CA THR A 220 15.56 -2.49 -8.54
C THR A 220 15.33 -0.99 -8.65
N HIS A 221 14.18 -0.50 -8.20
CA HIS A 221 13.83 0.92 -8.30
C HIS A 221 14.74 1.79 -7.42
N ASN A 222 15.03 1.36 -6.19
CA ASN A 222 15.99 2.08 -5.33
C ASN A 222 17.44 1.99 -5.81
N TRP A 223 17.80 0.97 -6.60
CA TRP A 223 19.12 0.90 -7.25
C TRP A 223 19.22 1.74 -8.52
N TRP A 224 18.08 2.07 -9.14
CA TRP A 224 18.04 2.91 -10.34
C TRP A 224 18.32 4.39 -10.03
N HIS A 225 17.83 4.88 -8.89
CA HIS A 225 18.21 6.16 -8.29
C HIS A 225 19.71 6.18 -7.88
#